data_AF-A0AAW1X1D0-F1
#
_entry.id   AF-A0AAW1X1D0-F1
#
_cell.length_a   1.000
_cell.length_b   1.000
_cell.length_c   1.000
_cell.angle_alpha   90.00
_cell.angle_beta   90.00
_cell.angle_gamma   90.00
#
_symmetry.space_group_name_H-M   'P 1'
#
loop_
_entity.id
_entity.type
_entity.pdbx_description
1 polymer ?
#
loop_
_entity_poly.entity_id
_entity_poly.type
_entity_poly.pdbx_seq_one_letter_code
_entity_poly.pdbx_strand_id
1 'polypeptide(L)'
;MKIISWNIRGMGSRSKRRVIKEKILTSKADVVILQETKKEVIHRKLIGSIWGVRYTDWVSLPSLGSSGGILVMWKTNSISVMEAVIGIFSVSIKIQAINGQDWWLSGVYGPNKVRDKDDFWEELAGVYGLCGPRWCVGGDFNVVRFPSEKSNGGRMTRKKNSKSGGSKRIFRDGRASKLMKKLKFLKGKVKQWSKEEFRELGKVKQELEAKLIEIDLEEGRGGLDDTQRREREALRFQFEELVFKEEAFWRQRAKVEWAREGDGNTRFFHNNNEVKWGLEGINWSPISEERADWLERPFEEEEIRKAVFDCGTDKSPGPDGYSMAMFQKFWEEVKGDVMKVMEEFFQNGIINAVTNETYICLIPKKSESSKVGDFRPISLVTSLYKIVAKVLASRLREVLEVTISSAQGAFVKGRQILDAVLIANEVVEEVRKKKVEGLVFKN
;
A
#
# COMPACT_ATOMS: atom_id res chain seq x y z
N MET A 1 -3.20 20.06 35.99
CA MET A 1 -2.35 19.13 35.25
C MET A 1 -1.73 19.85 34.05
N LYS A 2 -0.41 19.77 33.87
CA LYS A 2 0.34 20.35 32.75
C LYS A 2 0.83 19.25 31.82
N ILE A 3 0.45 19.34 30.54
CA ILE A 3 0.88 18.40 29.49
C ILE A 3 1.86 19.10 28.57
N ILE A 4 2.94 18.42 28.21
CA ILE A 4 3.86 18.86 27.17
C ILE A 4 3.90 17.85 26.06
N SER A 5 3.83 18.32 24.83
CA SER A 5 4.08 17.53 23.65
C SER A 5 5.23 18.15 22.88
N TRP A 6 6.25 17.36 22.57
CA TRP A 6 7.45 17.87 21.91
C TRP A 6 8.12 16.85 20.99
N ASN A 7 8.22 17.21 19.71
CA ASN A 7 9.04 16.50 18.75
C ASN A 7 10.53 16.83 18.97
N ILE A 8 11.28 15.85 19.49
CA ILE A 8 12.67 16.02 19.95
C ILE A 8 13.72 15.65 18.89
N ARG A 9 13.32 14.96 17.81
CA ARG A 9 14.18 14.46 16.73
C ARG A 9 15.35 13.58 17.19
N GLY A 10 15.14 12.82 18.25
CA GLY A 10 16.05 11.84 18.81
C GLY A 10 16.55 12.17 20.22
N MET A 11 16.82 11.13 21.01
CA MET A 11 17.40 11.24 22.36
C MET A 11 18.70 10.45 22.55
N GLY A 12 19.45 10.20 21.48
CA GLY A 12 20.66 9.38 21.51
C GLY A 12 21.76 9.92 22.41
N SER A 13 22.11 11.21 22.28
CA SER A 13 23.27 11.81 22.95
C SER A 13 22.98 12.32 24.37
N ARG A 14 23.99 12.26 25.25
CA ARG A 14 23.88 12.73 26.65
C ARG A 14 23.58 14.22 26.73
N SER A 15 24.18 15.04 25.86
CA SER A 15 23.93 16.49 25.78
C SER A 15 22.47 16.80 25.40
N LYS A 16 21.91 16.08 24.41
CA LYS A 16 20.50 16.24 24.02
C LYS A 16 19.56 15.86 25.16
N ARG A 17 19.85 14.77 25.88
CA ARG A 17 19.07 14.35 27.05
C ARG A 17 19.10 15.39 28.18
N ARG A 18 20.23 16.09 28.39
CA ARG A 18 20.33 17.19 29.36
C ARG A 18 19.39 18.35 29.00
N VAL A 19 19.36 18.75 27.72
CA VAL A 19 18.44 19.79 27.23
C VAL A 19 16.98 19.36 27.38
N ILE A 20 16.67 18.09 27.08
CA ILE A 20 15.32 17.55 27.27
C ILE A 20 14.93 17.62 28.76
N LYS A 21 15.83 17.20 29.65
CA LYS A 21 15.62 17.25 31.09
C LYS A 21 15.37 18.65 31.62
N GLU A 22 16.21 19.59 31.22
CA GLU A 22 16.06 20.98 31.62
C GLU A 22 14.71 21.55 31.17
N LYS A 23 14.32 21.31 29.91
CA LYS A 23 13.03 21.79 29.38
C LYS A 23 11.83 21.18 30.12
N ILE A 24 11.88 19.89 30.42
CA ILE A 24 10.81 19.20 31.17
C ILE A 24 10.74 19.72 32.61
N LEU A 25 11.88 19.96 33.27
CA LEU A 25 11.90 20.47 34.64
C LEU A 25 11.39 21.91 34.73
N THR A 26 11.86 22.80 33.85
CA THR A 26 11.49 24.23 33.85
C THR A 26 10.01 24.44 33.58
N SER A 27 9.42 23.59 32.75
CA SER A 27 8.00 23.67 32.40
C SER A 27 7.06 23.11 33.48
N LYS A 28 7.60 22.41 34.48
CA LYS A 28 6.85 21.78 35.58
C LYS A 28 5.72 20.88 35.08
N ALA A 29 5.98 20.07 34.04
CA ALA A 29 5.00 19.15 33.48
C ALA A 29 4.56 18.06 34.48
N ASP A 30 3.34 17.58 34.31
CA ASP A 30 2.78 16.38 34.94
C ASP A 30 2.76 15.19 33.98
N VAL A 31 2.57 15.46 32.68
CA VAL A 31 2.62 14.48 31.60
C VAL A 31 3.49 15.02 30.46
N VAL A 32 4.33 14.16 29.90
CA VAL A 32 5.24 14.51 28.80
C VAL A 32 5.06 13.50 27.67
N ILE A 33 4.84 14.03 26.47
CA ILE A 33 4.73 13.29 25.21
C ILE A 33 5.92 13.71 24.35
N LEU A 34 6.81 12.76 24.04
CA LEU A 34 7.96 12.99 23.17
C LEU A 34 7.78 12.23 21.86
N GLN A 35 7.89 12.94 20.73
CA GLN A 35 7.89 12.35 19.39
C GLN A 35 9.30 12.28 18.80
N GLU A 36 9.48 11.36 17.84
CA GLU A 36 10.76 11.06 17.22
C GLU A 36 11.83 10.66 18.25
N THR A 37 11.52 9.71 19.14
CA THR A 37 12.49 9.27 20.17
C THR A 37 13.72 8.61 19.57
N LYS A 38 13.60 7.96 18.40
CA LYS A 38 14.64 7.15 17.74
C LYS A 38 15.24 6.10 18.69
N LYS A 39 14.37 5.49 19.52
CA LYS A 39 14.72 4.42 20.45
C LYS A 39 13.74 3.27 20.31
N GLU A 40 14.29 2.10 19.99
CA GLU A 40 13.56 0.83 19.91
C GLU A 40 13.19 0.32 21.30
N VAL A 41 14.01 0.62 22.31
CA VAL A 41 13.73 0.22 23.70
C VAL A 41 13.94 1.40 24.65
N ILE A 42 12.95 1.64 25.52
CA ILE A 42 12.96 2.66 26.56
C ILE A 42 13.10 1.99 27.93
N HIS A 43 14.30 2.07 28.51
CA HIS A 43 14.58 1.51 29.84
C HIS A 43 14.51 2.56 30.94
N ARG A 44 14.30 2.13 32.19
CA ARG A 44 14.25 2.98 33.38
C ARG A 44 15.45 3.93 33.55
N LYS A 45 16.67 3.47 33.20
CA LYS A 45 17.89 4.31 33.22
C LYS A 45 17.79 5.51 32.26
N LEU A 46 17.18 5.31 31.09
CA LEU A 46 16.96 6.36 30.10
C LEU A 46 15.95 7.39 30.62
N ILE A 47 14.83 6.94 31.18
CA ILE A 47 13.83 7.82 31.82
C ILE A 47 14.45 8.65 32.94
N GLY A 48 15.28 8.03 33.79
CA GLY A 48 16.02 8.72 34.84
C GLY A 48 16.95 9.81 34.33
N SER A 49 17.50 9.65 33.12
CA SER A 49 18.38 10.64 32.51
C SER A 49 17.64 11.86 31.92
N ILE A 50 16.35 11.75 31.62
CA ILE A 50 15.56 12.80 30.96
C ILE A 50 14.49 13.46 31.84
N TRP A 51 14.02 12.81 32.91
CA TRP A 51 13.02 13.43 33.80
C TRP A 51 13.32 13.14 35.27
N GLY A 52 13.82 11.94 35.55
CA GLY A 52 14.01 11.42 36.91
C GLY A 52 13.14 10.18 37.12
N VAL A 53 13.51 9.35 38.10
CA VAL A 53 12.90 8.02 38.30
C VAL A 53 11.87 8.02 39.42
N ARG A 54 11.91 9.01 40.33
CA ARG A 54 10.99 9.06 41.46
C ARG A 54 9.61 9.51 40.99
N TYR A 55 8.61 8.65 41.25
CA TYR A 55 7.21 8.87 40.89
C TYR A 55 6.98 9.06 39.39
N THR A 56 7.75 8.38 38.54
CA THR A 56 7.60 8.45 37.08
C THR A 56 7.25 7.08 36.53
N ASP A 57 6.20 7.04 35.69
CA ASP A 57 5.85 5.86 34.90
C ASP A 57 5.67 6.25 33.43
N TRP A 58 5.70 5.25 32.52
CA TRP A 58 5.72 5.52 31.09
C TRP A 58 5.17 4.39 30.22
N VAL A 59 4.71 4.77 29.04
CA VAL A 59 4.43 3.88 27.92
C VAL A 59 5.09 4.41 26.65
N SER A 60 5.60 3.51 25.81
CA SER A 60 6.27 3.89 24.58
C SER A 60 5.88 3.04 23.41
N LEU A 61 5.65 3.70 22.28
CA LEU A 61 5.68 3.11 20.95
C LEU A 61 7.15 3.10 20.47
N PRO A 62 7.77 1.93 20.27
CA PRO A 62 9.16 1.85 19.82
C PRO A 62 9.36 2.49 18.44
N SER A 63 10.54 3.05 18.20
CA SER A 63 10.92 3.46 16.84
C SER A 63 11.22 2.24 15.97
N LEU A 64 11.05 2.36 14.66
CA LEU A 64 11.55 1.38 13.68
C LEU A 64 12.84 1.95 13.07
N GLY A 65 14.00 1.48 13.55
CA GLY A 65 15.30 2.05 13.20
C GLY A 65 15.42 3.53 13.60
N SER A 66 15.80 4.39 12.65
CA SER A 66 16.02 5.83 12.87
C SER A 66 14.76 6.68 12.75
N SER A 67 13.59 6.07 12.53
CA SER A 67 12.33 6.76 12.24
C SER A 67 11.28 6.56 13.33
N GLY A 68 10.69 7.66 13.78
CA GLY A 68 9.54 7.66 14.69
C GLY A 68 9.88 7.36 16.16
N GLY A 69 8.92 6.74 16.83
CA GLY A 69 8.91 6.49 18.26
C GLY A 69 8.15 7.58 19.02
N ILE A 70 7.27 7.15 19.94
CA ILE A 70 6.49 8.01 20.83
C ILE A 70 6.72 7.53 22.25
N LEU A 71 7.01 8.46 23.16
CA LEU A 71 7.15 8.18 24.58
C LEU A 71 6.19 9.08 25.35
N VAL A 72 5.24 8.48 26.05
CA VAL A 72 4.35 9.16 26.98
C VAL A 72 4.79 8.78 28.39
N MET A 73 5.12 9.78 29.20
CA MET A 73 5.55 9.62 30.59
C MET A 73 4.67 10.49 31.47
N TRP A 74 4.49 10.10 32.72
CA TRP A 74 3.74 10.90 33.70
C TRP A 74 4.27 10.74 35.11
N LYS A 75 3.89 11.70 35.96
CA LYS A 75 4.10 11.63 37.39
C LYS A 75 2.98 10.85 38.08
N THR A 76 3.31 9.74 38.72
CA THR A 76 2.34 8.86 39.39
C THR A 76 1.72 9.46 40.64
N ASN A 77 2.34 10.49 41.22
CA ASN A 77 1.77 11.28 42.31
C ASN A 77 0.95 12.49 41.83
N SER A 78 1.00 12.82 40.54
CA SER A 78 0.16 13.87 39.94
C SER A 78 -1.10 13.29 39.29
N ILE A 79 -0.98 12.14 38.64
CA ILE A 79 -2.09 11.47 37.93
C ILE A 79 -2.05 9.96 38.11
N SER A 80 -3.24 9.35 38.11
CA SER A 80 -3.42 7.90 38.07
C SER A 80 -3.80 7.48 36.65
N VAL A 81 -3.00 6.60 36.05
CA VAL A 81 -3.24 6.03 34.72
C VAL A 81 -3.75 4.61 34.90
N MET A 82 -4.92 4.31 34.35
CA MET A 82 -5.57 3.00 34.51
C MET A 82 -5.25 2.06 33.37
N GLU A 83 -5.23 2.59 32.14
CA GLU A 83 -5.04 1.80 30.92
C GLU A 83 -4.16 2.56 29.94
N ALA A 84 -3.41 1.82 29.14
CA ALA A 84 -2.63 2.35 28.04
C ALA A 84 -2.87 1.52 26.78
N VAL A 85 -3.06 2.20 25.66
CA VAL A 85 -3.27 1.60 24.34
C VAL A 85 -2.21 2.13 23.39
N ILE A 86 -1.46 1.22 22.79
CA ILE A 86 -0.38 1.53 21.86
C ILE A 86 -0.86 1.20 20.45
N GLY A 87 -0.96 2.22 19.60
CA GLY A 87 -1.27 2.08 18.18
C GLY A 87 -0.01 2.05 17.31
N ILE A 88 -0.17 2.28 16.01
CA ILE A 88 0.93 2.38 15.04
C ILE A 88 1.47 3.81 14.98
N PHE A 89 0.61 4.80 15.22
CA PHE A 89 0.93 6.23 15.14
C PHE A 89 0.61 7.00 16.43
N SER A 90 0.05 6.33 17.43
CA SER A 90 -0.40 6.93 18.67
C SER A 90 -0.10 6.08 19.89
N VAL A 91 -0.01 6.75 21.04
CA VAL A 91 0.03 6.14 22.36
C VAL A 91 -1.02 6.84 23.20
N SER A 92 -2.00 6.10 23.71
CA SER A 92 -3.16 6.63 24.41
C SER A 92 -3.19 6.12 25.84
N ILE A 93 -3.43 7.00 26.81
CA ILE A 93 -3.54 6.64 28.23
C ILE A 93 -4.88 7.11 28.78
N LYS A 94 -5.54 6.25 29.56
CA LYS A 94 -6.77 6.58 30.29
C LYS A 94 -6.40 7.10 31.68
N ILE A 95 -6.77 8.33 31.95
CA ILE A 95 -6.42 9.03 33.19
C ILE A 95 -7.66 9.08 34.10
N GLN A 96 -7.48 8.62 35.33
CA GLN A 96 -8.51 8.69 36.36
C GLN A 96 -8.68 10.13 36.83
N ALA A 97 -9.90 10.65 36.77
CA ALA A 97 -10.18 12.00 37.25
C ALA A 97 -10.33 12.01 38.78
N ILE A 98 -9.79 13.04 39.45
CA ILE A 98 -9.86 13.14 40.92
C ILE A 98 -11.30 13.40 41.40
N ASN A 99 -12.09 14.18 40.66
CA ASN A 99 -13.46 14.60 41.04
C ASN A 99 -14.45 14.56 39.86
N GLY A 100 -14.30 13.62 38.92
CA GLY A 100 -15.10 13.62 37.69
C GLY A 100 -15.06 12.31 36.93
N GLN A 101 -15.45 12.35 35.66
CA GLN A 101 -15.42 11.20 34.77
C GLN A 101 -14.05 11.07 34.10
N ASP A 102 -13.57 9.83 33.96
CA ASP A 102 -12.29 9.51 33.33
C ASP A 102 -12.21 10.07 31.91
N TRP A 103 -10.99 10.34 31.48
CA TRP A 103 -10.71 10.91 30.17
C TRP A 103 -9.41 10.36 29.61
N TRP A 104 -9.26 10.44 28.30
CA TRP A 104 -8.14 9.88 27.57
C TRP A 104 -7.19 10.96 27.06
N LEU A 105 -5.90 10.67 27.09
CA LEU A 105 -4.85 11.48 26.49
C LEU A 105 -4.10 10.65 25.45
N SER A 106 -4.03 11.13 24.21
CA SER A 106 -3.24 10.49 23.15
C SER A 106 -2.08 11.35 22.69
N GLY A 107 -0.89 10.77 22.76
CA GLY A 107 0.31 11.25 22.10
C GLY A 107 0.39 10.73 20.67
N VAL A 108 0.42 11.62 19.67
CA VAL A 108 0.44 11.24 18.26
C VAL A 108 1.72 11.66 17.55
N TYR A 109 2.12 10.86 16.57
CA TYR A 109 3.13 11.21 15.59
C TYR A 109 2.65 10.78 14.20
N GLY A 110 2.02 11.71 13.50
CA GLY A 110 1.45 11.50 12.18
C GLY A 110 2.53 11.23 11.13
N PRO A 111 2.23 10.45 10.09
CA PRO A 111 3.21 10.11 9.08
C PRO A 111 3.41 11.24 8.06
N ASN A 112 4.63 11.34 7.55
CA ASN A 112 4.98 12.29 6.48
C ASN A 112 4.45 11.86 5.11
N LYS A 113 4.32 10.55 4.88
CA LYS A 113 3.83 9.98 3.62
C LYS A 113 2.32 10.15 3.53
N VAL A 114 1.83 10.67 2.41
CA VAL A 114 0.39 10.94 2.20
C VAL A 114 -0.47 9.69 2.35
N ARG A 115 0.03 8.50 1.95
CA ARG A 115 -0.73 7.24 2.02
C ARG A 115 -1.00 6.77 3.44
N ASP A 116 -0.02 6.95 4.31
CA ASP A 116 -0.13 6.52 5.70
C ASP A 116 -1.01 7.50 6.52
N LYS A 117 -1.35 8.68 5.96
CA LYS A 117 -2.20 9.67 6.64
C LYS A 117 -3.64 9.18 6.79
N ASP A 118 -4.13 8.40 5.84
CA ASP A 118 -5.47 7.82 5.94
C ASP A 118 -5.50 6.76 7.06
N ASP A 119 -4.50 5.87 7.12
CA ASP A 119 -4.32 4.91 8.22
C ASP A 119 -4.21 5.61 9.58
N PHE A 120 -3.49 6.74 9.64
CA PHE A 120 -3.37 7.57 10.84
C PHE A 120 -4.71 8.13 11.30
N TRP A 121 -5.53 8.64 10.39
CA TRP A 121 -6.86 9.16 10.75
C TRP A 121 -7.85 8.05 11.09
N GLU A 122 -7.75 6.88 10.45
CA GLU A 122 -8.54 5.70 10.83
C GLU A 122 -8.16 5.17 12.21
N GLU A 123 -6.86 5.11 12.52
CA GLU A 123 -6.39 4.77 13.86
C GLU A 123 -6.95 5.77 14.89
N LEU A 124 -6.87 7.08 14.62
CA LEU A 124 -7.41 8.09 15.52
C LEU A 124 -8.93 8.02 15.67
N ALA A 125 -9.66 7.67 14.61
CA ALA A 125 -11.11 7.44 14.71
C ALA A 125 -11.42 6.19 15.56
N GLY A 126 -10.61 5.13 15.44
CA GLY A 126 -10.72 3.93 16.29
C GLY A 126 -10.40 4.24 17.75
N VAL A 127 -9.34 5.01 18.01
CA VAL A 127 -8.99 5.49 19.35
C VAL A 127 -10.12 6.35 19.90
N TYR A 128 -10.71 7.27 19.12
CA TYR A 128 -11.89 8.03 19.55
C TYR A 128 -13.08 7.13 19.90
N GLY A 129 -13.33 6.08 19.11
CA GLY A 129 -14.37 5.09 19.40
C GLY A 129 -14.18 4.38 20.74
N LEU A 130 -12.94 4.16 21.15
CA LEU A 130 -12.60 3.62 22.47
C LEU A 130 -12.67 4.69 23.58
N CYS A 131 -12.19 5.90 23.29
CA CYS A 131 -12.02 6.96 24.27
C CYS A 131 -13.31 7.70 24.61
N GLY A 132 -14.25 7.76 23.66
CA GLY A 132 -15.45 8.59 23.74
C GLY A 132 -15.15 10.10 23.67
N PRO A 133 -16.12 10.96 24.01
CA PRO A 133 -16.03 12.41 23.81
C PRO A 133 -15.00 13.11 24.72
N ARG A 134 -14.53 12.45 25.79
CA ARG A 134 -13.53 13.01 26.71
C ARG A 134 -12.13 12.59 26.33
N TRP A 135 -11.68 13.14 25.20
CA TRP A 135 -10.42 12.77 24.60
C TRP A 135 -9.58 14.02 24.27
N CYS A 136 -8.36 14.06 24.78
CA CYS A 136 -7.36 15.06 24.46
C CYS A 136 -6.29 14.44 23.57
N VAL A 137 -5.96 15.10 22.46
CA VAL A 137 -4.92 14.62 21.53
C VAL A 137 -3.85 15.68 21.41
N GLY A 138 -2.60 15.29 21.70
CA GLY A 138 -1.44 16.14 21.57
C GLY A 138 -0.37 15.46 20.73
N GLY A 139 0.26 16.20 19.84
CA GLY A 139 1.35 15.64 19.05
C GLY A 139 1.67 16.38 17.79
N ASP A 140 2.56 15.78 17.02
CA ASP A 140 2.90 16.26 15.70
C ASP A 140 2.10 15.44 14.69
N PHE A 141 1.10 16.06 14.07
CA PHE A 141 0.22 15.37 13.12
C PHE A 141 0.85 15.26 11.73
N ASN A 142 1.97 15.97 11.45
CA ASN A 142 2.54 16.10 10.10
C ASN A 142 1.50 16.45 9.01
N VAL A 143 0.46 17.20 9.40
CA VAL A 143 -0.62 17.66 8.52
C VAL A 143 -0.74 19.17 8.65
N VAL A 144 -0.74 19.84 7.51
CA VAL A 144 -0.99 21.28 7.41
C VAL A 144 -2.50 21.46 7.45
N ARG A 145 -2.99 22.16 8.46
CA ARG A 145 -4.41 22.52 8.60
C ARG A 145 -4.71 23.81 7.85
N PHE A 146 -3.75 24.74 7.79
CA PHE A 146 -3.87 26.01 7.09
C PHE A 146 -2.61 26.31 6.24
N PRO A 147 -2.76 26.82 4.99
CA PRO A 147 -1.63 27.15 4.12
C PRO A 147 -0.61 28.12 4.72
N SER A 148 -1.08 29.02 5.58
CA SER A 148 -0.29 30.00 6.32
C SER A 148 0.69 29.36 7.31
N GLU A 149 0.55 28.07 7.64
CA GLU A 149 1.47 27.34 8.51
C GLU A 149 2.81 27.00 7.83
N LYS A 150 2.97 27.28 6.52
CA LYS A 150 4.24 27.12 5.79
C LYS A 150 4.87 28.46 5.43
N SER A 151 6.16 28.61 5.72
CA SER A 151 6.98 29.81 5.44
C SER A 151 7.04 30.24 3.96
N ASN A 152 6.65 29.36 3.02
CA ASN A 152 6.82 29.58 1.57
C ASN A 152 5.49 29.73 0.81
N GLY A 153 4.38 30.08 1.47
CA GLY A 153 3.10 30.35 0.78
C GLY A 153 2.53 29.15 0.00
N GLY A 154 2.78 27.93 0.47
CA GLY A 154 2.47 26.69 -0.26
C GLY A 154 0.98 26.38 -0.41
N ARG A 155 0.62 25.81 -1.58
CA ARG A 155 -0.73 25.30 -1.94
C ARG A 155 -1.40 24.52 -0.80
N MET A 156 -2.69 24.79 -0.57
CA MET A 156 -3.58 24.07 0.35
C MET A 156 -3.47 22.54 0.23
N THR A 157 -3.33 21.87 1.37
CA THR A 157 -3.94 20.54 1.57
C THR A 157 -5.45 20.74 1.48
N ARG A 158 -6.04 20.28 0.38
CA ARG A 158 -7.42 20.58 -0.04
C ARG A 158 -8.43 19.98 0.94
N LYS A 159 -8.95 20.80 1.87
CA LYS A 159 -10.26 20.53 2.52
C LYS A 159 -11.36 20.87 1.52
N LYS A 160 -12.12 19.88 1.07
CA LYS A 160 -13.40 20.09 0.38
C LYS A 160 -14.47 20.41 1.44
N ASN A 161 -14.99 21.62 1.47
CA ASN A 161 -16.30 21.92 2.03
C ASN A 161 -17.20 22.51 0.93
N SER A 162 -18.33 21.83 0.72
CA SER A 162 -19.66 22.19 0.16
C SER A 162 -19.88 23.67 -0.24
N LYS A 163 -20.57 24.07 -1.31
CA LYS A 163 -21.70 23.56 -2.14
C LYS A 163 -21.55 24.27 -3.51
N SER A 164 -21.77 23.70 -4.69
CA SER A 164 -23.01 23.14 -5.26
C SER A 164 -22.66 22.32 -6.50
N GLY A 165 -23.28 21.15 -6.68
CA GLY A 165 -23.11 20.29 -7.86
C GLY A 165 -22.53 18.92 -7.53
N GLY A 166 -23.40 17.90 -7.48
CA GLY A 166 -23.05 16.47 -7.51
C GLY A 166 -22.05 15.98 -6.47
N SER A 167 -22.49 15.78 -5.22
CA SER A 167 -21.71 14.98 -4.26
C SER A 167 -21.54 13.56 -4.82
N LYS A 168 -20.35 13.21 -5.33
CA LYS A 168 -19.93 11.81 -5.39
C LYS A 168 -19.91 11.28 -3.96
N ARG A 169 -21.02 10.66 -3.53
CA ARG A 169 -21.09 9.85 -2.31
C ARG A 169 -19.91 8.89 -2.34
N ILE A 170 -18.92 9.07 -1.47
CA ILE A 170 -17.89 8.06 -1.26
C ILE A 170 -18.58 6.92 -0.52
N PHE A 171 -19.04 5.94 -1.29
CA PHE A 171 -19.72 4.76 -0.78
C PHE A 171 -18.67 3.86 -0.11
N ARG A 172 -18.53 4.00 1.21
CA ARG A 172 -17.57 3.25 2.03
C ARG A 172 -18.15 1.98 2.63
N ASP A 173 -19.45 1.96 2.91
CA ASP A 173 -20.13 0.82 3.51
C ASP A 173 -21.08 0.18 2.49
N GLY A 174 -20.96 -1.13 2.28
CA GLY A 174 -21.59 -1.84 1.16
C GLY A 174 -21.15 -3.30 1.04
N ARG A 175 -21.67 -4.01 0.04
CA ARG A 175 -21.31 -5.41 -0.28
C ARG A 175 -19.81 -5.56 -0.48
N ALA A 176 -19.18 -4.60 -1.14
CA ALA A 176 -17.74 -4.60 -1.36
C ALA A 176 -16.94 -4.48 -0.05
N SER A 177 -17.36 -3.61 0.86
CA SER A 177 -16.75 -3.47 2.19
C SER A 177 -16.89 -4.74 3.03
N LYS A 178 -18.05 -5.40 2.96
CA LYS A 178 -18.28 -6.70 3.64
C LYS A 178 -17.35 -7.78 3.13
N LEU A 179 -17.21 -7.92 1.80
CA LEU A 179 -16.27 -8.89 1.21
C LEU A 179 -14.82 -8.56 1.59
N MET A 180 -14.41 -7.30 1.54
CA MET A 180 -13.07 -6.87 1.93
C MET A 180 -12.76 -7.16 3.41
N LYS A 181 -13.73 -7.00 4.31
CA LYS A 181 -13.59 -7.40 5.73
C LYS A 181 -13.40 -8.91 5.88
N LYS A 182 -14.17 -9.74 5.16
CA LYS A 182 -14.01 -11.21 5.16
C LYS A 182 -12.61 -11.60 4.68
N LEU A 183 -12.15 -11.02 3.57
CA LEU A 183 -10.81 -11.25 3.03
C LEU A 183 -9.71 -10.82 4.02
N LYS A 184 -9.86 -9.65 4.66
CA LYS A 184 -8.91 -9.16 5.66
C LYS A 184 -8.83 -10.09 6.89
N PHE A 185 -9.97 -10.64 7.33
CA PHE A 185 -10.01 -11.63 8.39
C PHE A 185 -9.31 -12.93 8.00
N LEU A 186 -9.64 -13.48 6.82
CA LEU A 186 -9.01 -14.69 6.28
C LEU A 186 -7.50 -14.52 6.15
N LYS A 187 -7.03 -13.35 5.70
CA LYS A 187 -5.61 -13.03 5.57
C LYS A 187 -4.88 -13.15 6.90
N GLY A 188 -5.50 -12.71 7.99
CA GLY A 188 -4.95 -12.87 9.34
C GLY A 188 -4.73 -14.35 9.69
N LYS A 189 -5.72 -15.19 9.43
CA LYS A 189 -5.66 -16.64 9.68
C LYS A 189 -4.63 -17.34 8.80
N VAL A 190 -4.62 -17.05 7.49
CA VAL A 190 -3.63 -17.62 6.56
C VAL A 190 -2.21 -17.17 6.90
N LYS A 191 -2.01 -15.94 7.35
CA LYS A 191 -0.69 -15.48 7.83
C LYS A 191 -0.25 -16.19 9.10
N GLN A 192 -1.17 -16.46 10.01
CA GLN A 192 -0.88 -17.23 11.23
C GLN A 192 -0.49 -18.67 10.87
N TRP A 193 -1.31 -19.36 10.09
CA TRP A 193 -1.02 -20.70 9.57
C TRP A 193 0.32 -20.73 8.82
N SER A 194 0.56 -19.76 7.93
CA SER A 194 1.83 -19.65 7.21
C SER A 194 3.03 -19.47 8.14
N LYS A 195 2.85 -18.77 9.28
CA LYS A 195 3.90 -18.59 10.29
C LYS A 195 4.15 -19.87 11.08
N GLU A 196 3.13 -20.67 11.33
CA GLU A 196 3.22 -21.93 12.06
C GLU A 196 3.86 -23.02 11.17
N GLU A 197 3.44 -23.12 9.91
CA GLU A 197 3.91 -24.16 8.99
C GLU A 197 5.24 -23.83 8.27
N PHE A 198 5.47 -22.58 7.85
CA PHE A 198 6.56 -22.24 6.91
C PHE A 198 7.75 -21.53 7.56
N ARG A 199 7.61 -21.03 8.81
CA ARG A 199 8.68 -20.24 9.45
C ARG A 199 9.80 -21.10 10.02
N GLU A 200 9.57 -22.39 10.18
CA GLU A 200 10.61 -23.36 10.57
C GLU A 200 11.36 -23.93 9.37
N LEU A 201 10.90 -23.75 8.12
CA LEU A 201 11.51 -24.37 6.94
C LEU A 201 13.00 -24.04 6.78
N GLY A 202 13.40 -22.80 7.09
CA GLY A 202 14.82 -22.41 7.03
C GLY A 202 15.68 -23.10 8.10
N LYS A 203 15.13 -23.32 9.29
CA LYS A 203 15.82 -24.05 10.38
C LYS A 203 15.81 -25.55 10.12
N VAL A 204 14.66 -26.10 9.75
CA VAL A 204 14.48 -27.51 9.38
C VAL A 204 15.37 -27.86 8.19
N LYS A 205 15.52 -26.99 7.20
CA LYS A 205 16.47 -27.16 6.10
C LYS A 205 17.92 -27.22 6.59
N GLN A 206 18.32 -26.31 7.49
CA GLN A 206 19.67 -26.31 8.09
C GLN A 206 19.92 -27.57 8.94
N GLU A 207 18.92 -28.04 9.69
CA GLU A 207 18.99 -29.26 10.49
C GLU A 207 19.07 -30.51 9.62
N LEU A 208 18.28 -30.59 8.54
CA LEU A 208 18.35 -31.69 7.58
C LEU A 208 19.68 -31.67 6.80
N GLU A 209 20.17 -30.50 6.40
CA GLU A 209 21.48 -30.35 5.77
C GLU A 209 22.61 -30.82 6.71
N ALA A 210 22.55 -30.45 7.99
CA ALA A 210 23.50 -30.91 9.00
C ALA A 210 23.48 -32.43 9.18
N LYS A 211 22.28 -33.04 9.24
CA LYS A 211 22.13 -34.50 9.35
C LYS A 211 22.63 -35.24 8.11
N LEU A 212 22.39 -34.71 6.91
CA LEU A 212 22.96 -35.29 5.68
C LEU A 212 24.50 -35.22 5.68
N ILE A 213 25.08 -34.11 6.14
CA ILE A 213 26.54 -33.97 6.27
C ILE A 213 27.12 -34.97 7.28
N GLU A 214 26.43 -35.21 8.41
CA GLU A 214 26.86 -36.22 9.40
C GLU A 214 26.88 -37.63 8.78
N ILE A 215 25.82 -38.01 8.07
CA ILE A 215 25.74 -39.31 7.37
C ILE A 215 26.83 -39.44 6.29
N ASP A 216 27.10 -38.37 5.53
CA ASP A 216 28.18 -38.36 4.52
C ASP A 216 29.59 -38.49 5.16
N LEU A 217 29.78 -37.93 6.36
CA LEU A 217 31.03 -38.07 7.14
C LEU A 217 31.22 -39.47 7.71
N GLU A 218 30.13 -40.13 8.13
CA GLU A 218 30.14 -41.53 8.57
C GLU A 218 30.45 -42.49 7.41
N GLU A 219 29.87 -42.24 6.23
CA GLU A 219 30.18 -42.99 5.00
C GLU A 219 31.70 -42.95 4.69
N GLY A 220 32.32 -41.77 4.81
CA GLY A 220 33.76 -41.58 4.61
C GLY A 220 34.66 -42.29 5.63
N ARG A 221 34.12 -42.74 6.77
CA ARG A 221 34.89 -43.40 7.84
C ARG A 221 34.76 -44.93 7.88
N GLY A 222 33.77 -45.51 7.22
CA GLY A 222 33.56 -46.96 7.28
C GLY A 222 32.50 -47.57 6.37
N GLY A 223 31.88 -46.78 5.47
CA GLY A 223 30.72 -47.21 4.69
C GLY A 223 29.42 -47.24 5.52
N LEU A 224 28.28 -47.12 4.83
CA LEU A 224 26.95 -47.07 5.45
C LEU A 224 26.28 -48.46 5.49
N ASP A 225 25.57 -48.76 6.58
CA ASP A 225 24.66 -49.90 6.65
C ASP A 225 23.35 -49.66 5.87
N ASP A 226 22.57 -50.72 5.62
CA ASP A 226 21.33 -50.63 4.83
C ASP A 226 20.22 -49.78 5.50
N THR A 227 20.26 -49.63 6.82
CA THR A 227 19.35 -48.78 7.60
C THR A 227 19.70 -47.31 7.42
N GLN A 228 20.99 -46.96 7.54
CA GLN A 228 21.52 -45.63 7.32
C GLN A 228 21.34 -45.17 5.87
N ARG A 229 21.45 -46.08 4.90
CA ARG A 229 21.14 -45.79 3.48
C ARG A 229 19.68 -45.40 3.27
N ARG A 230 18.73 -46.11 3.90
CA ARG A 230 17.30 -45.77 3.84
C ARG A 230 16.99 -44.45 4.54
N GLU A 231 17.64 -44.19 5.67
CA GLU A 231 17.50 -42.93 6.39
C GLU A 231 18.02 -41.74 5.55
N ARG A 232 19.18 -41.91 4.89
CA ARG A 232 19.73 -40.94 3.95
C ARG A 232 18.76 -40.64 2.81
N GLU A 233 18.19 -41.66 2.18
CA GLU A 233 17.22 -41.49 1.09
C GLU A 233 15.96 -40.73 1.56
N ALA A 234 15.44 -41.05 2.75
CA ALA A 234 14.28 -40.36 3.33
C ALA A 234 14.57 -38.89 3.66
N LEU A 235 15.73 -38.60 4.26
CA LEU A 235 16.15 -37.23 4.58
C LEU A 235 16.41 -36.42 3.31
N ARG A 236 17.02 -37.03 2.30
CA ARG A 236 17.28 -36.40 1.00
C ARG A 236 15.98 -36.05 0.28
N PHE A 237 14.98 -36.95 0.30
CA PHE A 237 13.66 -36.67 -0.25
C PHE A 237 12.97 -35.48 0.45
N GLN A 238 13.00 -35.45 1.79
CA GLN A 238 12.45 -34.32 2.56
C GLN A 238 13.19 -33.00 2.27
N PHE A 239 14.51 -33.04 2.15
CA PHE A 239 15.32 -31.87 1.81
C PHE A 239 15.01 -31.36 0.39
N GLU A 240 14.90 -32.25 -0.61
CA GLU A 240 14.53 -31.89 -1.98
C GLU A 240 13.12 -31.24 -2.04
N GLU A 241 12.15 -31.78 -1.29
CA GLU A 241 10.80 -31.21 -1.20
C GLU A 241 10.82 -29.79 -0.59
N LEU A 242 11.64 -29.56 0.43
CA LEU A 242 11.81 -28.25 1.08
C LEU A 242 12.48 -27.23 0.16
N VAL A 243 13.54 -27.64 -0.54
CA VAL A 243 14.23 -26.80 -1.52
C VAL A 243 13.28 -26.42 -2.66
N PHE A 244 12.46 -27.35 -3.14
CA PHE A 244 11.45 -27.06 -4.15
C PHE A 244 10.42 -26.04 -3.67
N LYS A 245 9.92 -26.17 -2.43
CA LYS A 245 8.99 -25.19 -1.82
C LYS A 245 9.65 -23.80 -1.68
N GLU A 246 10.92 -23.75 -1.32
CA GLU A 246 11.69 -22.50 -1.21
C GLU A 246 11.97 -21.87 -2.59
N GLU A 247 12.32 -22.67 -3.59
CA GLU A 247 12.51 -22.21 -4.97
C GLU A 247 11.21 -21.63 -5.52
N ALA A 248 10.07 -22.31 -5.32
CA ALA A 248 8.77 -21.79 -5.71
C ALA A 248 8.45 -20.46 -5.00
N PHE A 249 8.78 -20.34 -3.72
CA PHE A 249 8.63 -19.10 -2.94
C PHE A 249 9.47 -17.94 -3.52
N TRP A 250 10.74 -18.19 -3.84
CA TRP A 250 11.61 -17.16 -4.43
C TRP A 250 11.27 -16.84 -5.88
N ARG A 251 10.88 -17.83 -6.68
CA ARG A 251 10.44 -17.66 -8.07
C ARG A 251 9.24 -16.73 -8.18
N GLN A 252 8.26 -16.86 -7.29
CA GLN A 252 7.11 -15.95 -7.21
C GLN A 252 7.51 -14.50 -6.89
N ARG A 253 8.64 -14.30 -6.19
CA ARG A 253 9.13 -12.98 -5.77
C ARG A 253 10.13 -12.35 -6.73
N ALA A 254 10.94 -13.16 -7.41
CA ALA A 254 12.05 -12.69 -8.21
C ALA A 254 11.60 -11.97 -9.49
N LYS A 255 10.50 -12.42 -10.15
CA LYS A 255 9.91 -11.78 -11.36
C LYS A 255 10.93 -11.18 -12.34
N VAL A 256 12.04 -11.88 -12.60
CA VAL A 256 13.05 -11.43 -13.55
C VAL A 256 12.68 -12.00 -14.92
N GLU A 257 11.84 -11.27 -15.64
CA GLU A 257 11.88 -11.28 -17.10
C GLU A 257 12.57 -9.99 -17.52
N TRP A 258 13.84 -10.09 -17.90
CA TRP A 258 14.51 -9.00 -18.58
C TRP A 258 13.91 -8.85 -19.97
N ALA A 259 13.00 -7.89 -20.13
CA ALA A 259 12.73 -7.32 -21.43
C ALA A 259 13.95 -6.49 -21.86
N ARG A 260 14.83 -7.08 -22.66
CA ARG A 260 15.77 -6.35 -23.52
C ARG A 260 14.92 -5.68 -24.59
N GLU A 261 14.45 -4.46 -24.32
CA GLU A 261 14.22 -3.37 -25.28
C GLU A 261 13.44 -2.25 -24.57
N GLY A 262 14.12 -1.12 -24.42
CA GLY A 262 13.68 0.00 -23.62
C GLY A 262 12.72 0.90 -24.38
N ASP A 263 11.52 1.04 -23.85
CA ASP A 263 10.58 2.07 -24.27
C ASP A 263 10.96 3.40 -23.58
N GLY A 264 11.75 4.21 -24.31
CA GLY A 264 12.29 5.49 -23.88
C GLY A 264 11.58 6.65 -24.58
N ASN A 265 10.54 7.21 -23.95
CA ASN A 265 9.96 8.46 -24.43
C ASN A 265 10.86 9.64 -23.99
N THR A 266 11.19 10.55 -24.92
CA THR A 266 12.16 11.63 -24.71
C THR A 266 11.55 12.88 -24.07
N ARG A 267 12.40 13.70 -23.42
CA ARG A 267 12.07 14.88 -22.60
C ARG A 267 11.48 16.09 -23.34
N PHE A 268 10.99 15.94 -24.57
CA PHE A 268 10.59 17.08 -25.39
C PHE A 268 9.20 17.66 -25.02
N PHE A 269 8.31 16.91 -24.35
CA PHE A 269 6.91 17.30 -24.17
C PHE A 269 6.50 17.86 -22.79
N HIS A 270 7.44 18.35 -21.99
CA HIS A 270 7.09 18.97 -20.70
C HIS A 270 7.07 20.50 -20.69
N ASN A 271 7.05 21.15 -21.85
CA ASN A 271 6.87 22.60 -21.92
C ASN A 271 6.01 22.99 -23.13
N ASN A 272 4.69 22.87 -23.00
CA ASN A 272 3.75 23.57 -23.86
C ASN A 272 2.50 23.93 -23.04
N ASN A 273 2.50 25.14 -22.46
CA ASN A 273 1.38 25.68 -21.69
C ASN A 273 0.42 26.53 -22.55
N GLU A 274 0.54 26.53 -23.88
CA GLU A 274 -0.22 27.45 -24.74
C GLU A 274 -1.01 26.79 -25.89
N VAL A 275 -1.38 25.51 -25.79
CA VAL A 275 -2.35 24.93 -26.74
C VAL A 275 -3.54 24.34 -26.00
N LYS A 276 -4.68 25.04 -26.06
CA LYS A 276 -5.99 24.45 -25.78
C LYS A 276 -6.37 23.54 -26.94
N TRP A 277 -6.08 22.25 -26.83
CA TRP A 277 -6.68 21.24 -27.69
C TRP A 277 -8.15 21.09 -27.30
N GLY A 278 -9.03 21.83 -27.97
CA GLY A 278 -10.48 21.63 -27.90
C GLY A 278 -10.90 20.40 -28.70
N LEU A 279 -12.01 19.77 -28.30
CA LEU A 279 -12.67 18.67 -29.02
C LEU A 279 -13.36 19.11 -30.32
N GLU A 280 -13.16 20.35 -30.75
CA GLU A 280 -13.81 20.93 -31.93
C GLU A 280 -13.19 20.34 -33.21
N GLY A 281 -14.01 19.69 -34.04
CA GLY A 281 -13.60 19.13 -35.33
C GLY A 281 -13.30 17.63 -35.35
N ILE A 282 -13.44 16.91 -34.23
CA ILE A 282 -13.33 15.44 -34.24
C ILE A 282 -14.68 14.84 -34.68
N ASN A 283 -14.69 14.17 -35.83
CA ASN A 283 -15.86 13.43 -36.31
C ASN A 283 -16.02 12.14 -35.48
N TRP A 284 -16.71 12.22 -34.35
CA TRP A 284 -17.04 11.06 -33.52
C TRP A 284 -18.24 10.33 -34.13
N SER A 285 -18.06 9.06 -34.47
CA SER A 285 -19.19 8.18 -34.77
C SER A 285 -19.90 7.83 -33.46
N PRO A 286 -21.17 8.22 -33.28
CA PRO A 286 -21.93 7.85 -32.10
C PRO A 286 -22.12 6.33 -32.05
N ILE A 287 -22.17 5.76 -30.83
CA ILE A 287 -22.50 4.35 -30.62
C ILE A 287 -23.98 4.16 -30.99
N SER A 288 -24.31 3.12 -31.76
CA SER A 288 -25.71 2.79 -32.07
C SER A 288 -26.48 2.40 -30.82
N GLU A 289 -27.79 2.65 -30.79
CA GLU A 289 -28.65 2.33 -29.64
C GLU A 289 -28.54 0.85 -29.25
N GLU A 290 -28.58 -0.07 -30.22
CA GLU A 290 -28.40 -1.52 -29.99
C GLU A 290 -27.09 -1.86 -29.25
N ARG A 291 -25.98 -1.18 -29.60
CA ARG A 291 -24.68 -1.39 -28.95
C ARG A 291 -24.63 -0.73 -27.57
N ALA A 292 -25.28 0.41 -27.39
CA ALA A 292 -25.40 1.07 -26.10
C ALA A 292 -26.20 0.19 -25.12
N ASP A 293 -27.35 -0.34 -25.54
CA ASP A 293 -28.17 -1.26 -24.75
C ASP A 293 -27.38 -2.50 -24.33
N TRP A 294 -26.57 -3.06 -25.24
CA TRP A 294 -25.70 -4.18 -24.93
C TRP A 294 -24.62 -3.84 -23.89
N LEU A 295 -24.04 -2.63 -23.95
CA LEU A 295 -23.02 -2.16 -22.99
C LEU A 295 -23.60 -1.92 -21.59
N GLU A 296 -24.86 -1.48 -21.52
CA GLU A 296 -25.55 -1.08 -20.28
C GLU A 296 -26.34 -2.21 -19.61
N ARG A 297 -26.41 -3.40 -20.22
CA ARG A 297 -27.09 -4.57 -19.63
C ARG A 297 -26.49 -5.00 -18.27
N PRO A 298 -27.25 -5.65 -17.38
CA PRO A 298 -26.71 -6.22 -16.14
C PRO A 298 -25.52 -7.16 -16.35
N PHE A 299 -24.64 -7.29 -15.35
CA PHE A 299 -23.49 -8.19 -15.43
C PHE A 299 -23.92 -9.66 -15.24
N GLU A 300 -23.41 -10.55 -16.10
CA GLU A 300 -23.62 -12.00 -15.99
C GLU A 300 -22.47 -12.70 -15.27
N GLU A 301 -22.75 -13.83 -14.60
CA GLU A 301 -21.73 -14.61 -13.90
C GLU A 301 -20.62 -15.08 -14.86
N GLU A 302 -20.99 -15.57 -16.04
CA GLU A 302 -20.02 -16.07 -17.02
C GLU A 302 -19.09 -14.95 -17.54
N GLU A 303 -19.62 -13.74 -17.72
CA GLU A 303 -18.84 -12.56 -18.10
C GLU A 303 -17.80 -12.21 -17.02
N ILE A 304 -18.22 -12.20 -15.76
CA ILE A 304 -17.36 -11.89 -14.61
C ILE A 304 -16.33 -13.00 -14.40
N ARG A 305 -16.75 -14.26 -14.50
CA ARG A 305 -15.87 -15.43 -14.44
C ARG A 305 -14.79 -15.34 -15.51
N LYS A 306 -15.16 -15.11 -16.77
CA LYS A 306 -14.19 -14.92 -17.85
C LYS A 306 -13.20 -13.80 -17.54
N ALA A 307 -13.66 -12.66 -17.03
CA ALA A 307 -12.78 -11.56 -16.64
C ALA A 307 -11.77 -11.94 -15.54
N VAL A 308 -12.18 -12.76 -14.57
CA VAL A 308 -11.31 -13.30 -13.51
C VAL A 308 -10.26 -14.26 -14.06
N PHE A 309 -10.67 -15.18 -14.95
CA PHE A 309 -9.78 -16.21 -15.50
C PHE A 309 -8.85 -15.70 -16.61
N ASP A 310 -9.23 -14.63 -17.33
CA ASP A 310 -8.38 -13.92 -18.29
C ASP A 310 -7.26 -13.09 -17.63
N CYS A 311 -7.29 -12.94 -16.31
CA CYS A 311 -6.28 -12.19 -15.56
C CYS A 311 -5.10 -13.10 -15.17
N GLY A 312 -3.87 -12.59 -15.28
CA GLY A 312 -2.67 -13.34 -14.87
C GLY A 312 -2.65 -13.67 -13.38
N THR A 313 -2.26 -14.91 -13.05
CA THR A 313 -2.22 -15.46 -11.68
C THR A 313 -1.02 -15.00 -10.86
N ASP A 314 0.08 -14.68 -11.54
CA ASP A 314 1.39 -14.31 -11.01
C ASP A 314 1.51 -12.81 -10.66
N LYS A 315 0.42 -12.03 -10.78
CA LYS A 315 0.46 -10.58 -10.57
C LYS A 315 0.49 -10.21 -9.10
N SER A 316 1.19 -9.11 -8.80
CA SER A 316 1.35 -8.63 -7.42
C SER A 316 -0.02 -8.22 -6.84
N PRO A 317 -0.31 -8.59 -5.59
CA PRO A 317 -1.57 -8.27 -4.94
C PRO A 317 -1.66 -6.78 -4.59
N GLY A 318 -2.88 -6.29 -4.41
CA GLY A 318 -3.14 -4.95 -3.87
C GLY A 318 -3.09 -4.94 -2.33
N PRO A 319 -3.68 -3.91 -1.70
CA PRO A 319 -3.79 -3.80 -0.24
C PRO A 319 -4.50 -4.98 0.44
N ASP A 320 -5.45 -5.59 -0.27
CA ASP A 320 -6.12 -6.84 0.09
C ASP A 320 -5.13 -7.98 0.35
N GLY A 321 -4.01 -8.04 -0.38
CA GLY A 321 -2.98 -9.07 -0.21
C GLY A 321 -3.32 -10.39 -0.89
N TYR A 322 -4.33 -10.41 -1.76
CA TYR A 322 -4.69 -11.57 -2.57
C TYR A 322 -4.42 -11.28 -4.04
N SER A 323 -3.77 -12.22 -4.73
CA SER A 323 -3.65 -12.17 -6.20
C SER A 323 -4.90 -12.74 -6.85
N MET A 324 -5.01 -12.60 -8.17
CA MET A 324 -6.14 -13.16 -8.91
C MET A 324 -6.16 -14.70 -8.85
N ALA A 325 -5.02 -15.34 -8.57
CA ALA A 325 -4.94 -16.79 -8.40
C ALA A 325 -5.87 -17.32 -7.29
N MET A 326 -6.07 -16.56 -6.21
CA MET A 326 -7.00 -16.94 -5.14
C MET A 326 -8.44 -16.97 -5.67
N PHE A 327 -8.84 -15.94 -6.40
CA PHE A 327 -10.20 -15.83 -6.97
C PHE A 327 -10.46 -16.88 -8.06
N GLN A 328 -9.45 -17.26 -8.83
CA GLN A 328 -9.57 -18.34 -9.82
C GLN A 328 -9.69 -19.71 -9.14
N LYS A 329 -8.86 -19.98 -8.13
CA LYS A 329 -8.83 -21.27 -7.45
C LYS A 329 -10.08 -21.52 -6.59
N PHE A 330 -10.56 -20.48 -5.89
CA PHE A 330 -11.70 -20.55 -4.99
C PHE A 330 -12.92 -19.79 -5.56
N TRP A 331 -13.12 -19.91 -6.88
CA TRP A 331 -14.20 -19.20 -7.56
C TRP A 331 -15.56 -19.59 -7.01
N GLU A 332 -15.81 -20.88 -6.81
CA GLU A 332 -17.11 -21.38 -6.34
C GLU A 332 -17.49 -20.86 -4.95
N GLU A 333 -16.51 -20.65 -4.07
CA GLU A 333 -16.71 -20.13 -2.72
C GLU A 333 -16.88 -18.60 -2.71
N VAL A 334 -16.19 -17.88 -3.61
CA VAL A 334 -16.10 -16.41 -3.58
C VAL A 334 -17.09 -15.74 -4.55
N LYS A 335 -17.54 -16.45 -5.60
CA LYS A 335 -18.39 -15.89 -6.67
C LYS A 335 -19.65 -15.23 -6.15
N GLY A 336 -20.31 -15.83 -5.16
CA GLY A 336 -21.55 -15.30 -4.59
C GLY A 336 -21.38 -13.92 -3.95
N ASP A 337 -20.22 -13.63 -3.35
CA ASP A 337 -19.93 -12.31 -2.81
C ASP A 337 -19.47 -11.35 -3.93
N VAL A 338 -18.70 -11.82 -4.91
CA VAL A 338 -18.26 -11.01 -6.06
C VAL A 338 -19.44 -10.55 -6.91
N MET A 339 -20.40 -11.43 -7.20
CA MET A 339 -21.62 -11.09 -7.94
C MET A 339 -22.41 -9.98 -7.23
N LYS A 340 -22.57 -10.07 -5.91
CA LYS A 340 -23.24 -9.02 -5.10
C LYS A 340 -22.52 -7.68 -5.17
N VAL A 341 -21.19 -7.68 -5.28
CA VAL A 341 -20.39 -6.46 -5.46
C VAL A 341 -20.60 -5.86 -6.84
N MET A 342 -20.63 -6.69 -7.88
CA MET A 342 -20.87 -6.26 -9.26
C MET A 342 -22.29 -5.71 -9.44
N GLU A 343 -23.29 -6.36 -8.83
CA GLU A 343 -24.68 -5.89 -8.80
C GLU A 343 -24.81 -4.54 -8.08
N GLU A 344 -24.19 -4.40 -6.90
CA GLU A 344 -24.16 -3.13 -6.17
C GLU A 344 -23.48 -2.02 -6.98
N PHE A 345 -22.40 -2.35 -7.69
CA PHE A 345 -21.73 -1.41 -8.59
C PHE A 345 -22.64 -1.01 -9.77
N PHE A 346 -23.32 -1.98 -10.38
CA PHE A 346 -24.25 -1.75 -11.49
C PHE A 346 -25.39 -0.81 -11.09
N GLN A 347 -26.03 -1.07 -9.95
CA GLN A 347 -27.17 -0.28 -9.47
C GLN A 347 -26.79 1.15 -9.08
N ASN A 348 -25.61 1.34 -8.47
CA ASN A 348 -25.22 2.63 -7.91
C ASN A 348 -24.30 3.45 -8.82
N GLY A 349 -23.65 2.83 -9.81
CA GLY A 349 -22.62 3.48 -10.64
C GLY A 349 -21.39 3.95 -9.85
N ILE A 350 -21.20 3.48 -8.61
CA ILE A 350 -20.15 3.94 -7.70
C ILE A 350 -19.26 2.77 -7.29
N ILE A 351 -17.97 2.88 -7.60
CA ILE A 351 -16.95 1.96 -7.07
C ILE A 351 -16.75 2.26 -5.58
N ASN A 352 -16.89 1.22 -4.76
CA ASN A 352 -16.69 1.33 -3.32
C ASN A 352 -15.26 1.83 -2.99
N ALA A 353 -15.14 2.72 -2.01
CA ALA A 353 -13.84 3.32 -1.69
C ALA A 353 -12.78 2.29 -1.29
N VAL A 354 -13.18 1.22 -0.58
CA VAL A 354 -12.29 0.17 -0.08
C VAL A 354 -11.72 -0.67 -1.23
N THR A 355 -12.47 -0.82 -2.34
CA THR A 355 -11.94 -1.51 -3.52
C THR A 355 -10.99 -0.61 -4.32
N ASN A 356 -11.10 0.70 -4.21
CA ASN A 356 -10.22 1.65 -4.88
C ASN A 356 -8.90 1.94 -4.10
N GLU A 357 -8.71 1.33 -2.93
CA GLU A 357 -7.45 1.42 -2.20
C GLU A 357 -6.29 0.83 -3.00
N THR A 358 -5.18 1.56 -3.07
CA THR A 358 -4.08 1.25 -3.98
C THR A 358 -2.74 1.48 -3.31
N TYR A 359 -1.84 0.49 -3.36
CA TYR A 359 -0.43 0.72 -3.07
C TYR A 359 0.26 1.21 -4.32
N ILE A 360 1.02 2.31 -4.27
CA ILE A 360 1.87 2.70 -5.40
C ILE A 360 3.34 2.32 -5.17
N CYS A 361 3.81 1.34 -5.93
CA CYS A 361 5.20 0.93 -5.93
C CYS A 361 6.00 1.84 -6.88
N LEU A 362 7.23 2.19 -6.52
CA LEU A 362 8.13 2.94 -7.38
C LEU A 362 9.12 1.98 -8.03
N ILE A 363 9.05 1.82 -9.35
CA ILE A 363 9.97 0.98 -10.11
C ILE A 363 11.04 1.87 -10.75
N PRO A 364 12.34 1.64 -10.51
CA PRO A 364 13.40 2.43 -11.12
C PRO A 364 13.40 2.25 -12.65
N LYS A 365 13.55 3.35 -13.40
CA LYS A 365 13.70 3.33 -14.87
C LYS A 365 15.13 3.00 -15.29
N LYS A 366 16.10 3.22 -14.40
CA LYS A 366 17.54 3.08 -14.64
C LYS A 366 18.24 2.59 -13.37
N SER A 367 19.38 1.93 -13.51
CA SER A 367 20.17 1.34 -12.40
C SER A 367 20.52 2.36 -11.31
N GLU A 368 20.91 3.57 -11.68
CA GLU A 368 21.27 4.64 -10.74
C GLU A 368 20.16 5.70 -10.63
N SER A 369 19.04 5.31 -10.04
CA SER A 369 17.88 6.19 -9.85
C SER A 369 18.04 7.05 -8.59
N SER A 370 18.14 8.38 -8.74
CA SER A 370 18.32 9.33 -7.63
C SER A 370 17.22 10.38 -7.52
N LYS A 371 16.51 10.67 -8.61
CA LYS A 371 15.43 11.67 -8.65
C LYS A 371 14.08 10.98 -8.75
N VAL A 372 13.01 11.61 -8.24
CA VAL A 372 11.63 11.06 -8.31
C VAL A 372 11.20 10.74 -9.74
N GLY A 373 11.60 11.54 -10.73
CA GLY A 373 11.31 11.31 -12.15
C GLY A 373 12.00 10.08 -12.76
N ASP A 374 13.03 9.55 -12.08
CA ASP A 374 13.72 8.31 -12.46
C ASP A 374 12.91 7.07 -12.10
N PHE A 375 11.78 7.20 -11.41
CA PHE A 375 10.90 6.10 -11.04
C PHE A 375 9.59 6.12 -11.85
N ARG A 376 9.08 4.94 -12.19
CA ARG A 376 7.70 4.73 -12.68
C ARG A 376 6.82 4.41 -11.47
N PRO A 377 5.80 5.22 -11.15
CA PRO A 377 4.82 4.84 -10.16
C PRO A 377 3.88 3.78 -10.74
N ILE A 378 3.80 2.62 -10.10
CA ILE A 378 2.87 1.54 -10.45
C ILE A 378 1.83 1.39 -9.34
N SER A 379 0.57 1.56 -9.70
CA SER A 379 -0.59 1.39 -8.82
C SER A 379 -1.00 -0.08 -8.71
N LEU A 380 -0.74 -0.69 -7.56
CA LEU A 380 -1.23 -2.00 -7.14
C LEU A 380 -2.62 -1.83 -6.53
N VAL A 381 -3.64 -1.91 -7.38
CA VAL A 381 -5.06 -1.86 -7.02
C VAL A 381 -5.55 -3.20 -6.45
N THR A 382 -6.68 -3.19 -5.72
CA THR A 382 -7.32 -4.42 -5.22
C THR A 382 -7.75 -5.36 -6.35
N SER A 383 -7.88 -6.65 -6.05
CA SER A 383 -8.35 -7.63 -7.04
C SER A 383 -9.79 -7.36 -7.49
N LEU A 384 -10.66 -6.88 -6.59
CA LEU A 384 -12.04 -6.50 -6.95
C LEU A 384 -12.08 -5.34 -7.94
N TYR A 385 -11.21 -4.33 -7.77
CA TYR A 385 -11.09 -3.24 -8.75
C TYR A 385 -10.66 -3.76 -10.12
N LYS A 386 -9.70 -4.69 -10.16
CA LYS A 386 -9.24 -5.29 -11.43
C LYS A 386 -10.37 -6.03 -12.13
N ILE A 387 -11.21 -6.76 -11.40
CA ILE A 387 -12.37 -7.47 -11.95
C ILE A 387 -13.34 -6.46 -12.57
N VAL A 388 -13.76 -5.43 -11.81
CA VAL A 388 -14.66 -4.38 -12.32
C VAL A 388 -14.07 -3.73 -13.58
N ALA A 389 -12.81 -3.30 -13.52
CA ALA A 389 -12.15 -2.64 -14.64
C ALA A 389 -12.01 -3.56 -15.87
N LYS A 390 -11.72 -4.85 -15.66
CA LYS A 390 -11.56 -5.84 -16.75
C LYS A 390 -12.90 -6.14 -17.42
N VAL A 391 -13.99 -6.24 -16.67
CA VAL A 391 -15.34 -6.41 -17.22
C VAL A 391 -15.70 -5.19 -18.07
N LEU A 392 -15.56 -3.98 -17.53
CA LEU A 392 -15.84 -2.74 -18.28
C LEU A 392 -14.97 -2.58 -19.52
N ALA A 393 -13.66 -2.85 -19.42
CA ALA A 393 -12.76 -2.80 -20.55
C ALA A 393 -13.13 -3.84 -21.63
N SER A 394 -13.58 -5.03 -21.22
CA SER A 394 -14.03 -6.07 -22.14
C SER A 394 -15.29 -5.65 -22.90
N ARG A 395 -16.23 -4.97 -22.24
CA ARG A 395 -17.42 -4.40 -22.88
C ARG A 395 -17.06 -3.29 -23.86
N LEU A 396 -16.28 -2.31 -23.42
CA LEU A 396 -15.87 -1.18 -24.27
C LEU A 396 -15.13 -1.65 -25.52
N ARG A 397 -14.32 -2.71 -25.42
CA ARG A 397 -13.58 -3.28 -26.54
C ARG A 397 -14.46 -3.66 -27.74
N GLU A 398 -15.72 -4.02 -27.53
CA GLU A 398 -16.65 -4.39 -28.62
C GLU A 398 -17.12 -3.17 -29.45
N VAL A 399 -16.92 -1.95 -28.94
CA VAL A 399 -17.30 -0.70 -29.63
C VAL A 399 -16.12 0.23 -29.96
N LEU A 400 -14.92 -0.04 -29.45
CA LEU A 400 -13.75 0.84 -29.66
C LEU A 400 -13.38 1.00 -31.14
N GLU A 401 -13.50 -0.06 -31.94
CA GLU A 401 -13.11 -0.03 -33.36
C GLU A 401 -13.91 0.97 -34.18
N VAL A 402 -15.21 1.11 -33.89
CA VAL A 402 -16.13 1.98 -34.63
C VAL A 402 -16.15 3.42 -34.11
N THR A 403 -15.71 3.63 -32.87
CA THR A 403 -15.75 4.95 -32.21
C THR A 403 -14.43 5.70 -32.26
N ILE A 404 -13.31 4.99 -32.44
CA ILE A 404 -11.97 5.58 -32.50
C ILE A 404 -11.49 5.66 -33.95
N SER A 405 -10.88 6.79 -34.30
CA SER A 405 -10.23 7.02 -35.61
C SER A 405 -9.37 5.84 -36.05
N SER A 406 -9.42 5.51 -37.35
CA SER A 406 -8.57 4.48 -37.96
C SER A 406 -7.07 4.73 -37.76
N ALA A 407 -6.66 5.98 -37.55
CA ALA A 407 -5.27 6.36 -37.31
C ALA A 407 -4.73 5.95 -35.92
N GLN A 408 -5.60 5.61 -34.95
CA GLN A 408 -5.16 5.14 -33.63
C GLN A 408 -4.68 3.68 -33.74
N GLY A 409 -3.36 3.47 -33.74
CA GLY A 409 -2.75 2.15 -33.85
C GLY A 409 -2.52 1.41 -32.52
N ALA A 410 -2.55 2.11 -31.38
CA ALA A 410 -2.26 1.51 -30.07
C ALA A 410 -3.53 1.25 -29.25
N PHE A 411 -3.54 0.15 -28.48
CA PHE A 411 -4.60 -0.27 -27.54
C PHE A 411 -5.98 -0.56 -28.17
N VAL A 412 -6.03 -0.77 -29.47
CA VAL A 412 -7.24 -1.22 -30.19
C VAL A 412 -7.01 -2.65 -30.67
N LYS A 413 -7.98 -3.55 -30.44
CA LYS A 413 -7.87 -4.95 -30.85
C LYS A 413 -7.69 -5.00 -32.38
N GLY A 414 -6.71 -5.77 -32.85
CA GLY A 414 -6.44 -5.95 -34.28
C GLY A 414 -5.58 -4.87 -34.94
N ARG A 415 -5.15 -3.82 -34.21
CA ARG A 415 -4.23 -2.79 -34.72
C ARG A 415 -2.87 -2.90 -34.04
N GLN A 416 -1.79 -2.65 -34.78
CA GLN A 416 -0.43 -2.71 -34.24
C GLN A 416 0.22 -1.33 -34.20
N ILE A 417 1.06 -1.09 -33.18
CA ILE A 417 1.82 0.17 -33.08
C ILE A 417 2.84 0.31 -34.22
N LEU A 418 3.30 -0.81 -34.78
CA LEU A 418 4.23 -0.86 -35.90
C LEU A 418 3.59 -0.32 -37.19
N ASP A 419 2.26 -0.43 -37.35
CA ASP A 419 1.54 0.10 -38.51
C ASP A 419 1.72 1.62 -38.63
N ALA A 420 1.74 2.32 -37.49
CA ALA A 420 1.97 3.77 -37.46
C ALA A 420 3.39 4.16 -37.94
N VAL A 421 4.39 3.33 -37.62
CA VAL A 421 5.77 3.54 -38.09
C VAL A 421 5.86 3.34 -39.60
N LEU A 422 5.20 2.30 -40.12
CA LEU A 422 5.14 2.03 -41.55
C LEU A 422 4.47 3.18 -42.31
N ILE A 423 3.30 3.62 -41.85
CA ILE A 423 2.57 4.75 -42.45
C ILE A 423 3.43 6.01 -42.46
N ALA A 424 4.13 6.31 -41.36
CA ALA A 424 5.01 7.47 -41.29
C ALA A 424 6.15 7.40 -42.31
N ASN A 425 6.77 6.23 -42.48
CA ASN A 425 7.84 6.04 -43.47
C ASN A 425 7.33 6.24 -44.91
N GLU A 426 6.18 5.68 -45.26
CA GLU A 426 5.57 5.84 -46.59
C GLU A 426 5.24 7.32 -46.90
N VAL A 427 4.70 8.05 -45.92
CA VAL A 427 4.42 9.50 -46.07
C VAL A 427 5.69 10.30 -46.33
N VAL A 428 6.78 10.01 -45.60
CA VAL A 428 8.07 10.69 -45.80
C VAL A 428 8.63 10.38 -47.20
N GLU A 429 8.54 9.13 -47.65
CA GLU A 429 9.01 8.73 -48.97
C GLU A 429 8.21 9.39 -50.10
N GLU A 430 6.89 9.47 -49.96
CA GLU A 430 5.97 10.12 -50.90
C GLU A 430 6.29 11.62 -51.05
N VAL A 431 6.49 12.33 -49.93
CA VAL A 431 6.90 13.74 -49.90
C VAL A 431 8.25 13.94 -50.60
N ARG A 432 9.20 13.03 -50.37
CA ARG A 432 10.52 13.05 -51.03
C ARG A 432 10.40 12.84 -52.53
N LYS A 433 9.59 11.87 -52.98
CA LYS A 433 9.34 11.59 -54.40
C LYS A 433 8.71 12.80 -55.11
N LYS A 434 7.75 13.45 -54.47
CA LYS A 434 7.04 14.62 -55.01
C LYS A 434 7.82 15.93 -54.92
N LYS A 435 9.00 15.94 -54.27
CA LYS A 435 9.85 17.12 -54.05
C LYS A 435 9.09 18.32 -53.45
N VAL A 436 8.11 18.03 -52.59
CA VAL A 436 7.36 19.04 -51.86
C VAL A 436 7.96 19.19 -50.46
N GLU A 437 7.96 20.43 -49.96
CA GLU A 437 8.35 20.67 -48.58
C GLU A 437 7.27 20.13 -47.64
N GLY A 438 7.70 19.45 -46.57
CA GLY A 438 6.81 18.86 -45.58
C GLY A 438 7.29 19.16 -44.16
N LEU A 439 6.34 19.36 -43.25
CA LEU A 439 6.59 19.57 -41.83
C LEU A 439 6.06 18.37 -41.05
N VAL A 440 6.93 17.74 -40.25
CA VAL A 440 6.54 16.65 -39.34
C VAL A 440 6.39 17.21 -37.94
N PHE A 441 5.16 17.21 -37.45
CA PHE A 441 4.87 17.53 -36.06
C PHE A 441 4.89 16.24 -35.25
N LYS A 442 5.91 16.07 -34.42
CA LYS A 442 5.92 15.04 -33.38
C LYS A 442 5.25 15.63 -32.14
N ASN A 443 4.23 14.96 -31.62
CA ASN A 443 3.49 15.30 -30.39
C ASN A 443 3.88 14.38 -29.22
#